data_AF-W8GXX8-F1
#
_entry.id   AF-W8GXX8-F1
#
_cell.length_a   1.000
_cell.length_b   1.000
_cell.length_c   1.000
_cell.angle_alpha   90.00
_cell.angle_beta   90.00
_cell.angle_gamma   90.00
#
_symmetry.space_group_name_H-M   'P 1'
#
loop_
_entity.id
_entity.type
_entity.pdbx_description
1 polymer ?
#
loop_
_entity_poly.entity_id
_entity_poly.type
_entity_poly.pdbx_seq_one_letter_code
_entity_poly.pdbx_strand_id
1 'polypeptide(L)'
;VRNGVKSHGLIRLFIVVLLFRQSETKEADDLRDRFYSLISLNIDAKDKLVPLVEEYMSLYKEYFSLRGAGNYAVNYQAIPGMMSKVYGMESGFEPVSSGPFSAHLHRFVDAERWAEQCTLLTHAVFCKIPVRDFIPTGSKKKHSVEFTSIKRWFQHISAFVINAVLVQNTPEERAEVISFYLKVADYCISLHNHDTLASILYALQSTAVQRLRKTIDCLSLDAKKMMNEMQLLSDKGCREMNRLMRKTANPSMPYIGLYLQGFVGLNELPAFDKEGLVNANRLRRMGELAMEILHRQSVAYTLQHDEDVNKLLHVSLPYSSEESRYARSLELEPREA
;
A
#
# COMPACT_ATOMS: atom_id res chain seq x y z
N VAL A 1 -21.83 -32.17 -18.60
CA VAL A 1 -20.51 -32.23 -17.91
C VAL A 1 -19.36 -31.76 -18.80
N ARG A 2 -19.07 -32.35 -19.98
CA ARG A 2 -17.98 -31.87 -20.87
C ARG A 2 -18.11 -30.42 -21.40
N ASN A 3 -19.33 -29.88 -21.50
CA ASN A 3 -19.55 -28.49 -21.95
C ASN A 3 -19.77 -27.47 -20.83
N GLY A 4 -20.07 -27.89 -19.59
CA GLY A 4 -20.14 -27.02 -18.40
C GLY A 4 -18.83 -26.97 -17.58
N VAL A 5 -17.90 -27.90 -17.85
CA VAL A 5 -16.52 -27.87 -17.34
C VAL A 5 -15.70 -26.74 -17.97
N LYS A 6 -16.17 -26.16 -19.09
CA LYS A 6 -15.57 -24.98 -19.72
C LYS A 6 -15.97 -23.65 -19.07
N SER A 7 -17.03 -23.61 -18.27
CA SER A 7 -17.60 -22.36 -17.71
C SER A 7 -17.36 -22.15 -16.21
N HIS A 8 -16.90 -23.18 -15.48
CA HIS A 8 -16.66 -23.11 -14.02
C HIS A 8 -15.25 -23.52 -13.58
N GLY A 9 -14.23 -23.22 -14.41
CA GLY A 9 -12.82 -23.45 -14.09
C GLY A 9 -12.27 -22.59 -12.94
N LEU A 10 -13.08 -21.73 -12.35
CA LEU A 10 -12.60 -20.57 -11.62
C LEU A 10 -12.54 -20.77 -10.12
N ILE A 11 -13.66 -21.18 -9.54
CA ILE A 11 -13.76 -21.46 -8.11
C ILE A 11 -13.00 -22.76 -7.78
N ARG A 12 -12.90 -23.68 -8.75
CA ARG A 12 -12.09 -24.91 -8.66
C ARG A 12 -10.57 -24.67 -8.83
N LEU A 13 -10.13 -23.72 -9.66
CA LEU A 13 -8.71 -23.31 -9.74
C LEU A 13 -8.26 -22.53 -8.49
N PHE A 14 -9.17 -21.73 -7.94
CA PHE A 14 -8.90 -20.87 -6.78
C PHE A 14 -8.58 -21.67 -5.51
N ILE A 15 -9.34 -22.74 -5.25
CA ILE A 15 -9.19 -23.58 -4.08
C ILE A 15 -8.04 -24.62 -4.26
N VAL A 16 -7.72 -25.02 -5.50
CA VAL A 16 -6.68 -26.02 -5.81
C VAL A 16 -5.26 -25.43 -5.85
N VAL A 17 -5.07 -24.19 -6.33
CA VAL A 17 -3.76 -23.48 -6.30
C VAL A 17 -3.34 -23.11 -4.87
N LEU A 18 -4.32 -22.91 -3.97
CA LEU A 18 -4.09 -22.60 -2.55
C LEU A 18 -3.62 -23.80 -1.71
N LEU A 19 -3.77 -25.06 -2.18
CA LEU A 19 -3.49 -26.26 -1.38
C LEU A 19 -2.41 -27.23 -1.92
N PHE A 20 -1.95 -27.12 -3.17
CA PHE A 20 -1.10 -28.16 -3.80
C PHE A 20 0.35 -27.76 -4.13
N ARG A 21 1.09 -27.14 -3.20
CA ARG A 21 2.56 -27.28 -3.21
C ARG A 21 3.12 -27.82 -1.90
N GLN A 22 3.27 -29.15 -1.96
CA GLN A 22 4.19 -30.05 -1.23
C GLN A 22 3.85 -30.40 0.21
N SER A 23 3.18 -31.53 0.41
CA SER A 23 3.85 -32.70 0.99
C SER A 23 3.05 -33.97 0.71
N GLU A 24 3.75 -34.98 0.22
CA GLU A 24 3.25 -36.33 0.00
C GLU A 24 3.14 -37.03 1.35
N THR A 25 1.93 -37.40 1.79
CA THR A 25 1.72 -38.64 2.56
C THR A 25 0.24 -38.98 2.58
N LYS A 26 -0.05 -40.22 2.18
CA LYS A 26 -1.37 -40.85 2.22
C LYS A 26 -1.65 -41.29 3.66
N GLU A 27 -2.72 -40.78 4.26
CA GLU A 27 -3.67 -41.50 5.14
C GLU A 27 -4.41 -40.50 6.04
N ALA A 28 -5.68 -40.25 5.72
CA ALA A 28 -6.82 -39.97 6.62
C ALA A 28 -7.97 -39.33 5.80
N ASP A 29 -9.15 -39.94 5.89
CA ASP A 29 -10.49 -39.48 5.44
C ASP A 29 -10.55 -38.38 4.37
N ASP A 30 -11.02 -38.77 3.18
CA ASP A 30 -11.05 -37.94 1.96
C ASP A 30 -11.86 -36.64 2.17
N LEU A 31 -11.15 -35.56 2.52
CA LEU A 31 -11.58 -34.16 2.64
C LEU A 31 -12.41 -33.69 1.43
N ARG A 32 -12.19 -34.33 0.29
CA ARG A 32 -12.95 -34.18 -0.95
C ARG A 32 -14.44 -34.50 -0.77
N ASP A 33 -14.78 -35.59 -0.08
CA ASP A 33 -16.16 -36.06 0.08
C ASP A 33 -16.97 -35.14 1.00
N ARG A 34 -16.34 -34.56 2.02
CA ARG A 34 -16.94 -33.53 2.88
C ARG A 34 -17.24 -32.24 2.11
N PHE A 35 -16.31 -31.80 1.25
CA PHE A 35 -16.49 -30.62 0.40
C PHE A 35 -17.60 -30.84 -0.65
N TYR A 36 -17.69 -32.04 -1.24
CA TYR A 36 -18.77 -32.39 -2.17
C TYR A 36 -20.13 -32.49 -1.50
N SER A 37 -20.22 -33.03 -0.28
CA SER A 37 -21.47 -33.08 0.49
C SER A 37 -21.98 -31.68 0.89
N LEU A 38 -21.08 -30.71 1.06
CA LEU A 38 -21.41 -29.31 1.41
C LEU A 38 -21.94 -28.51 0.21
N ILE A 39 -21.43 -28.75 -0.99
CA ILE A 39 -21.84 -28.06 -2.22
C ILE A 39 -23.13 -28.63 -2.80
N SER A 40 -23.43 -29.90 -2.54
CA SER A 40 -24.59 -30.60 -3.11
C SER A 40 -25.91 -30.34 -2.36
N LEU A 41 -25.89 -29.71 -1.18
CA LEU A 41 -27.07 -29.54 -0.30
C LEU A 41 -27.54 -28.08 -0.14
N ASN A 42 -27.84 -27.41 -1.26
CA ASN A 42 -28.55 -26.12 -1.35
C ASN A 42 -27.67 -24.87 -1.40
N ILE A 43 -27.97 -24.10 -2.44
CA ILE A 43 -27.69 -22.68 -2.63
C ILE A 43 -28.43 -21.92 -1.52
N ASP A 44 -27.87 -21.90 -0.31
CA ASP A 44 -28.18 -20.90 0.73
C ASP A 44 -27.07 -20.74 1.79
N ALA A 45 -25.88 -21.31 1.55
CA ALA A 45 -24.82 -21.42 2.55
C ALA A 45 -23.86 -20.22 2.58
N LYS A 46 -24.38 -19.00 2.51
CA LYS A 46 -23.58 -17.77 2.70
C LYS A 46 -22.84 -17.79 4.05
N ASP A 47 -23.50 -18.36 5.06
CA ASP A 47 -23.02 -18.42 6.45
C ASP A 47 -21.95 -19.49 6.71
N LYS A 48 -21.79 -20.49 5.82
CA LYS A 48 -20.75 -21.54 5.94
C LYS A 48 -19.56 -21.32 5.01
N LEU A 49 -19.78 -20.66 3.87
CA LEU A 49 -18.72 -20.37 2.90
C LEU A 49 -17.75 -19.30 3.42
N VAL A 50 -18.25 -18.28 4.12
CA VAL A 50 -17.43 -17.20 4.67
C VAL A 50 -16.43 -17.73 5.73
N PRO A 51 -16.85 -18.50 6.75
CA PRO A 51 -15.91 -19.12 7.70
C PRO A 51 -14.85 -19.99 7.04
N LEU A 52 -15.22 -20.78 6.02
CA LEU A 52 -14.28 -21.64 5.30
C LEU A 52 -13.24 -20.83 4.52
N VAL A 53 -13.66 -19.75 3.84
CA VAL A 53 -12.74 -18.82 3.18
C VAL A 53 -11.82 -18.16 4.21
N GLU A 54 -12.34 -17.75 5.35
CA GLU A 54 -11.53 -17.18 6.44
C GLU A 54 -10.52 -18.20 6.99
N GLU A 55 -10.90 -19.47 7.17
CA GLU A 55 -10.03 -20.56 7.59
C GLU A 55 -8.90 -20.83 6.58
N TYR A 56 -9.22 -20.93 5.28
CA TYR A 56 -8.20 -21.11 4.24
C TYR A 56 -7.26 -19.91 4.09
N MET A 57 -7.79 -18.69 4.26
CA MET A 57 -6.98 -17.47 4.29
C MET A 57 -6.04 -17.46 5.48
N SER A 58 -6.46 -18.01 6.63
CA SER A 58 -5.61 -18.21 7.81
C SER A 58 -4.49 -19.21 7.50
N LEU A 59 -4.82 -20.37 6.95
CA LEU A 59 -3.84 -21.41 6.59
C LEU A 59 -2.83 -20.93 5.53
N TYR A 60 -3.28 -20.20 4.51
CA TYR A 60 -2.39 -19.61 3.52
C TYR A 60 -1.45 -18.58 4.16
N LYS A 61 -1.99 -17.71 5.03
CA LYS A 61 -1.17 -16.77 5.80
C LYS A 61 -0.17 -17.50 6.68
N GLU A 62 -0.54 -18.58 7.36
CA GLU A 62 0.40 -19.35 8.18
C GLU A 62 1.52 -19.99 7.34
N TYR A 63 1.16 -20.68 6.24
CA TYR A 63 2.11 -21.42 5.41
C TYR A 63 3.04 -20.53 4.55
N PHE A 64 2.56 -19.35 4.17
CA PHE A 64 3.30 -18.39 3.36
C PHE A 64 3.68 -17.12 4.12
N SER A 65 3.44 -17.03 5.43
CA SER A 65 3.76 -15.81 6.19
C SER A 65 5.25 -15.54 6.15
N LEU A 66 5.59 -14.39 5.58
CA LEU A 66 6.88 -13.74 5.78
C LEU A 66 8.06 -14.68 5.47
N ARG A 67 7.97 -15.45 4.38
CA ARG A 67 9.07 -16.34 3.97
C ARG A 67 10.36 -15.53 3.87
N GLY A 68 11.43 -16.03 4.49
CA GLY A 68 12.72 -15.36 4.53
C GLY A 68 12.87 -14.28 5.61
N ALA A 69 11.84 -14.02 6.43
CA ALA A 69 11.94 -13.02 7.50
C ALA A 69 13.03 -13.36 8.52
N GLY A 70 13.21 -14.64 8.89
CA GLY A 70 14.27 -15.06 9.82
C GLY A 70 14.37 -14.13 11.03
N ASN A 71 15.54 -13.50 11.23
CA ASN A 71 15.79 -12.56 12.32
C ASN A 71 14.97 -11.26 12.27
N TYR A 72 14.40 -10.92 11.11
CA TYR A 72 13.56 -9.73 10.88
C TYR A 72 12.09 -9.96 11.25
N ALA A 73 11.68 -11.19 11.60
CA ALA A 73 10.30 -11.50 11.97
C ALA A 73 9.79 -10.65 13.15
N VAL A 74 10.68 -10.27 14.07
CA VAL A 74 10.37 -9.40 15.22
C VAL A 74 9.82 -8.05 14.77
N ASN A 75 10.40 -7.47 13.70
CA ASN A 75 9.93 -6.20 13.14
C ASN A 75 8.48 -6.32 12.64
N TYR A 76 8.17 -7.40 11.92
CA TYR A 76 6.83 -7.68 11.39
C TYR A 76 5.78 -8.06 12.44
N GLN A 77 6.22 -8.36 13.67
CA GLN A 77 5.34 -8.54 14.82
C GLN A 77 5.09 -7.22 15.57
N ALA A 78 6.14 -6.41 15.78
CA ALA A 78 6.07 -5.20 16.59
C ALA A 78 5.48 -3.99 15.85
N ILE A 79 5.91 -3.75 14.61
CA ILE A 79 5.57 -2.54 13.85
C ILE A 79 4.05 -2.35 13.67
N PRO A 80 3.25 -3.37 13.29
CA PRO A 80 1.82 -3.17 13.11
C PRO A 80 1.10 -2.68 14.36
N GLY A 81 1.51 -3.16 15.54
CA GLY A 81 0.96 -2.71 16.83
C GLY A 81 1.32 -1.25 17.12
N MET A 82 2.58 -0.87 16.87
CA MET A 82 3.04 0.51 16.99
C MET A 82 2.27 1.43 16.03
N MET A 83 2.23 1.10 14.74
CA MET A 83 1.54 1.90 13.73
C MET A 83 0.04 2.03 14.00
N SER A 84 -0.60 0.97 14.50
CA SER A 84 -2.03 1.00 14.89
C SER A 84 -2.29 1.89 16.09
N LYS A 85 -1.37 1.99 17.04
CA LYS A 85 -1.48 2.92 18.16
C LYS A 85 -1.42 4.38 17.69
N VAL A 86 -0.55 4.67 16.72
CA VAL A 86 -0.25 6.02 16.24
C VAL A 86 -1.25 6.53 15.22
N TYR A 87 -1.63 5.67 14.28
CA TYR A 87 -2.43 6.01 13.12
C TYR A 87 -3.80 5.33 13.11
N GLY A 88 -4.13 4.49 14.11
CA GLY A 88 -5.37 3.71 14.11
C GLY A 88 -6.58 4.34 14.79
N MET A 89 -6.41 5.34 15.66
CA MET A 89 -7.52 5.92 16.46
C MET A 89 -8.28 7.04 15.73
N GLU A 90 -9.62 7.03 15.79
CA GLU A 90 -10.46 8.04 15.09
C GLU A 90 -10.16 9.49 15.50
N SER A 91 -9.66 9.71 16.72
CA SER A 91 -9.32 11.02 17.31
C SER A 91 -8.15 11.77 16.65
N GLY A 92 -7.40 11.16 15.73
CA GLY A 92 -6.33 11.81 14.99
C GLY A 92 -4.94 11.23 15.30
N PHE A 93 -3.91 11.84 14.71
CA PHE A 93 -2.51 11.46 14.91
C PHE A 93 -2.05 11.84 16.31
N GLU A 94 -1.69 10.86 17.14
CA GLU A 94 -0.93 11.10 18.37
C GLU A 94 0.56 10.89 18.06
N PRO A 95 1.41 11.94 18.09
CA PRO A 95 2.83 11.81 17.79
C PRO A 95 3.52 10.84 18.77
N VAL A 96 4.30 9.90 18.23
CA VAL A 96 5.12 8.96 19.03
C VAL A 96 6.25 9.69 19.74
N SER A 97 6.77 10.73 19.09
CA SER A 97 7.89 11.52 19.57
C SER A 97 7.43 12.92 19.98
N SER A 98 7.84 13.37 21.16
CA SER A 98 7.73 14.76 21.61
C SER A 98 8.80 15.67 20.99
N GLY A 99 9.68 15.12 20.13
CA GLY A 99 10.75 15.87 19.47
C GLY A 99 10.23 16.84 18.40
N PRO A 100 10.93 17.97 18.19
CA PRO A 100 10.54 18.93 17.15
C PRO A 100 10.76 18.35 15.75
N PHE A 101 9.97 18.83 14.79
CA PHE A 101 10.20 18.55 13.36
C PHE A 101 11.59 19.05 12.94
N SER A 102 12.42 18.15 12.39
CA SER A 102 13.77 18.51 11.94
C SER A 102 13.72 19.17 10.56
N ALA A 103 13.96 20.48 10.53
CA ALA A 103 13.97 21.23 9.27
C ALA A 103 15.03 20.71 8.29
N HIS A 104 16.20 20.27 8.77
CA HIS A 104 17.32 19.87 7.91
C HIS A 104 17.59 18.37 7.94
N LEU A 105 16.54 17.54 8.09
CA LEU A 105 16.69 16.08 8.14
C LEU A 105 17.50 15.50 6.97
N HIS A 106 17.31 16.04 5.77
CA HIS A 106 18.03 15.67 4.54
C HIS A 106 19.57 15.80 4.62
N ARG A 107 20.11 16.51 5.63
CA ARG A 107 21.55 16.67 5.86
C ARG A 107 22.16 15.60 6.76
N PHE A 108 21.33 14.85 7.50
CA PHE A 108 21.79 13.92 8.54
C PHE A 108 21.28 12.49 8.34
N VAL A 109 20.26 12.29 7.51
CA VAL A 109 19.71 10.98 7.17
C VAL A 109 19.87 10.76 5.67
N ASP A 110 20.50 9.65 5.31
CA ASP A 110 20.65 9.26 3.91
C ASP A 110 19.29 8.90 3.29
N ALA A 111 19.14 9.21 2.00
CA ALA A 111 17.89 8.94 1.27
C ALA A 111 17.52 7.45 1.26
N GLU A 112 18.53 6.57 1.20
CA GLU A 112 18.37 5.12 1.29
C GLU A 112 17.79 4.69 2.64
N ARG A 113 18.42 5.11 3.76
CA ARG A 113 17.96 4.79 5.11
C ARG A 113 16.52 5.25 5.35
N TRP A 114 16.18 6.44 4.85
CA TRP A 114 14.80 6.94 4.92
C TRP A 114 13.85 6.03 4.14
N ALA A 115 14.21 5.65 2.91
CA ALA A 115 13.39 4.78 2.05
C ALA A 115 13.24 3.37 2.64
N GLU A 116 14.30 2.80 3.20
CA GLU A 116 14.28 1.49 3.88
C GLU A 116 13.35 1.49 5.09
N GLN A 117 13.46 2.50 5.97
CA GLN A 117 12.61 2.60 7.15
C GLN A 117 11.13 2.76 6.75
N CYS A 118 10.82 3.65 5.80
CA CYS A 118 9.45 3.77 5.29
C CYS A 118 8.95 2.47 4.63
N THR A 119 9.80 1.75 3.92
CA THR A 119 9.46 0.46 3.30
C THR A 119 9.12 -0.59 4.35
N LEU A 120 9.96 -0.73 5.37
CA LEU A 120 9.73 -1.67 6.46
C LEU A 120 8.42 -1.35 7.20
N LEU A 121 8.22 -0.09 7.59
CA LEU A 121 7.01 0.36 8.29
C LEU A 121 5.74 0.07 7.49
N THR A 122 5.73 0.51 6.23
CA THR A 122 4.56 0.40 5.35
C THR A 122 4.23 -1.06 5.04
N HIS A 123 5.24 -1.85 4.68
CA HIS A 123 5.04 -3.24 4.30
C HIS A 123 4.61 -4.12 5.48
N ALA A 124 5.15 -3.89 6.67
CA ALA A 124 4.76 -4.64 7.87
C ALA A 124 3.28 -4.47 8.19
N VAL A 125 2.74 -3.24 8.10
CA VAL A 125 1.32 -2.97 8.26
C VAL A 125 0.51 -3.60 7.12
N PHE A 126 0.95 -3.45 5.87
CA PHE A 126 0.30 -4.04 4.71
C PHE A 126 0.09 -5.55 4.85
N CYS A 127 1.06 -6.28 5.39
CA CYS A 127 0.97 -7.72 5.64
C CYS A 127 -0.16 -8.13 6.61
N LYS A 128 -0.62 -7.21 7.47
CA LYS A 128 -1.70 -7.45 8.42
C LYS A 128 -3.08 -7.11 7.88
N ILE A 129 -3.16 -6.32 6.80
CA ILE A 129 -4.44 -5.91 6.22
C ILE A 129 -5.17 -7.13 5.62
N PRO A 130 -6.42 -7.39 6.02
CA PRO A 130 -7.22 -8.44 5.40
C PRO A 130 -7.71 -8.01 4.01
N VAL A 131 -7.73 -8.94 3.05
CA VAL A 131 -8.18 -8.68 1.65
C VAL A 131 -9.57 -8.04 1.60
N ARG A 132 -10.45 -8.35 2.56
CA ARG A 132 -11.80 -7.78 2.66
C ARG A 132 -11.80 -6.24 2.72
N ASP A 133 -10.74 -5.61 3.23
CA ASP A 133 -10.66 -4.14 3.30
C ASP A 133 -10.42 -3.49 1.94
N PHE A 134 -9.92 -4.25 0.96
CA PHE A 134 -9.73 -3.77 -0.41
C PHE A 134 -11.00 -3.90 -1.26
N ILE A 135 -11.95 -4.72 -0.83
CA ILE A 135 -13.21 -4.96 -1.55
C ILE A 135 -14.21 -3.89 -1.11
N PRO A 136 -14.71 -3.04 -2.03
CA PRO A 136 -15.76 -2.10 -1.70
C PRO A 136 -17.01 -2.88 -1.31
N THR A 137 -17.32 -2.87 -0.02
CA THR A 137 -18.62 -3.27 0.50
C THR A 137 -19.41 -1.99 0.75
N GLY A 138 -20.72 -1.98 0.52
CA GLY A 138 -21.54 -0.79 0.74
C GLY A 138 -21.33 -0.15 2.13
N SER A 139 -21.85 1.06 2.32
CA SER A 139 -21.57 2.07 3.37
C SER A 139 -21.59 1.64 4.86
N LYS A 140 -21.74 0.36 5.19
CA LYS A 140 -21.93 -0.15 6.55
C LYS A 140 -20.74 -0.91 7.15
N LYS A 141 -19.66 -1.22 6.41
CA LYS A 141 -18.50 -1.94 6.97
C LYS A 141 -17.35 -1.00 7.32
N LYS A 142 -16.87 -1.12 8.56
CA LYS A 142 -15.68 -0.43 9.06
C LYS A 142 -14.43 -1.16 8.57
N HIS A 143 -13.48 -0.43 8.00
CA HIS A 143 -12.15 -0.95 7.67
C HIS A 143 -11.41 -1.43 8.93
N SER A 144 -10.48 -2.37 8.77
CA SER A 144 -9.56 -2.71 9.87
C SER A 144 -8.74 -1.51 10.34
N VAL A 145 -8.21 -1.63 11.56
CA VAL A 145 -7.34 -0.60 12.14
C VAL A 145 -6.06 -0.48 11.30
N GLU A 146 -5.55 -1.58 10.78
CA GLU A 146 -4.35 -1.65 9.94
C GLU A 146 -4.56 -0.92 8.61
N PHE A 147 -5.73 -1.08 7.98
CA PHE A 147 -6.07 -0.36 6.75
C PHE A 147 -6.22 1.14 7.00
N THR A 148 -6.89 1.55 8.09
CA THR A 148 -6.96 2.97 8.47
C THR A 148 -5.56 3.53 8.77
N SER A 149 -4.71 2.75 9.43
CA SER A 149 -3.35 3.14 9.81
C SER A 149 -2.47 3.37 8.61
N ILE A 150 -2.46 2.45 7.62
CA ILE A 150 -1.63 2.62 6.42
C ILE A 150 -2.10 3.80 5.57
N LYS A 151 -3.42 4.03 5.49
CA LYS A 151 -3.98 5.18 4.77
C LYS A 151 -3.52 6.50 5.40
N ARG A 152 -3.55 6.60 6.73
CA ARG A 152 -3.10 7.79 7.45
C ARG A 152 -1.59 7.95 7.41
N TRP A 153 -0.84 6.85 7.45
CA TRP A 153 0.59 6.87 7.23
C TRP A 153 0.95 7.43 5.84
N PHE A 154 0.26 6.99 4.79
CA PHE A 154 0.42 7.55 3.45
C PHE A 154 0.17 9.05 3.42
N GLN A 155 -0.91 9.52 4.05
CA GLN A 155 -1.22 10.95 4.16
C GLN A 155 -0.15 11.71 4.97
N HIS A 156 0.33 11.10 6.06
CA HIS A 156 1.38 11.66 6.92
C HIS A 156 2.70 11.81 6.16
N ILE A 157 3.16 10.80 5.44
CA ILE A 157 4.38 10.89 4.63
C ILE A 157 4.24 11.98 3.57
N SER A 158 3.10 12.06 2.88
CA SER A 158 2.87 13.11 1.90
C SER A 158 2.96 14.51 2.53
N ALA A 159 2.29 14.70 3.67
CA ALA A 159 2.34 15.95 4.42
C ALA A 159 3.74 16.24 4.99
N PHE A 160 4.49 15.23 5.42
CA PHE A 160 5.85 15.33 5.94
C PHE A 160 6.80 15.89 4.88
N VAL A 161 6.76 15.33 3.66
CA VAL A 161 7.57 15.80 2.53
C VAL A 161 7.24 17.25 2.19
N ILE A 162 5.96 17.61 2.14
CA ILE A 162 5.54 19.01 1.88
C ILE A 162 6.06 19.94 2.98
N ASN A 163 5.92 19.55 4.25
CA ASN A 163 6.43 20.33 5.38
C ASN A 163 7.96 20.50 5.31
N ALA A 164 8.69 19.43 4.99
CA ALA A 164 10.16 19.48 4.86
C ALA A 164 10.62 20.52 3.82
N VAL A 165 9.86 20.68 2.73
CA VAL A 165 10.08 21.74 1.74
C VAL A 165 9.68 23.10 2.31
N LEU A 166 8.46 23.25 2.84
CA LEU A 166 7.91 24.55 3.25
C LEU A 166 8.55 25.17 4.50
N VAL A 167 9.28 24.40 5.31
CA VAL A 167 10.04 24.95 6.44
C VAL A 167 11.33 25.65 6.00
N GLN A 168 11.85 25.41 4.79
CA GLN A 168 13.02 26.16 4.32
C GLN A 168 12.63 27.53 3.78
N ASN A 169 13.42 28.54 4.14
CA ASN A 169 13.11 29.93 3.80
C ASN A 169 13.59 30.30 2.39
N THR A 170 14.73 29.77 1.95
CA THR A 170 15.31 30.12 0.65
C THR A 170 14.89 29.12 -0.45
N PRO A 171 14.70 29.57 -1.71
CA PRO A 171 14.44 28.68 -2.84
C PRO A 171 15.50 27.59 -3.02
N GLU A 172 16.76 27.90 -2.75
CA GLU A 172 17.90 26.99 -2.89
C GLU A 172 17.82 25.85 -1.88
N GLU A 173 17.58 26.14 -0.59
CA GLU A 173 17.41 25.12 0.44
C GLU A 173 16.17 24.25 0.16
N ARG A 174 15.08 24.84 -0.35
CA ARG A 174 13.90 24.06 -0.77
C ARG A 174 14.24 23.12 -1.91
N ALA A 175 15.04 23.56 -2.88
CA ALA A 175 15.48 22.74 -4.01
C ALA A 175 16.38 21.58 -3.55
N GLU A 176 17.23 21.78 -2.54
CA GLU A 176 18.00 20.69 -1.90
C GLU A 176 17.08 19.62 -1.30
N VAL A 177 16.05 20.04 -0.57
CA VAL A 177 15.06 19.12 0.03
C VAL A 177 14.29 18.34 -1.04
N ILE A 178 13.82 19.01 -2.10
CA ILE A 178 13.14 18.35 -3.22
C ILE A 178 14.08 17.32 -3.86
N SER A 179 15.34 17.69 -4.11
CA SER A 179 16.35 16.79 -4.68
C SER A 179 16.62 15.58 -3.79
N PHE A 180 16.61 15.76 -2.46
CA PHE A 180 16.69 14.65 -1.51
C PHE A 180 15.51 13.68 -1.68
N TYR A 181 14.27 14.17 -1.71
CA TYR A 181 13.10 13.29 -1.84
C TYR A 181 12.95 12.66 -3.22
N LEU A 182 13.49 13.27 -4.27
CA LEU A 182 13.61 12.60 -5.58
C LEU A 182 14.56 11.39 -5.50
N LYS A 183 15.69 11.51 -4.77
CA LYS A 183 16.57 10.35 -4.50
C LYS A 183 15.86 9.29 -3.65
N VAL A 184 15.12 9.69 -2.62
CA VAL A 184 14.30 8.77 -1.82
C VAL A 184 13.29 8.02 -2.70
N ALA A 185 12.62 8.72 -3.62
CA ALA A 185 11.69 8.11 -4.57
C ALA A 185 12.39 7.09 -5.48
N ASP A 186 13.60 7.38 -5.94
CA ASP A 186 14.42 6.45 -6.73
C ASP A 186 14.80 5.18 -5.92
N TYR A 187 15.18 5.34 -4.66
CA TYR A 187 15.38 4.20 -3.75
C TYR A 187 14.09 3.42 -3.52
N CYS A 188 12.92 4.07 -3.43
CA CYS A 188 11.63 3.38 -3.33
C CYS A 188 11.34 2.52 -4.57
N ILE A 189 11.73 2.95 -5.78
CA ILE A 189 11.64 2.13 -7.00
C ILE A 189 12.53 0.89 -6.86
N SER A 190 13.78 1.07 -6.43
CA SER A 190 14.76 -0.01 -6.23
C SER A 190 14.32 -1.01 -5.16
N LEU A 191 13.69 -0.53 -4.08
CA LEU A 191 13.11 -1.33 -3.01
C LEU A 191 11.72 -1.89 -3.35
N HIS A 192 11.19 -1.65 -4.55
CA HIS A 192 9.84 -2.08 -4.93
C HIS A 192 8.72 -1.55 -4.00
N ASN A 193 8.94 -0.38 -3.39
CA ASN A 193 7.95 0.29 -2.54
C ASN A 193 7.22 1.38 -3.32
N HIS A 194 6.19 0.95 -4.03
CA HIS A 194 5.36 1.80 -4.87
C HIS A 194 4.41 2.69 -4.07
N ASP A 195 4.09 2.31 -2.83
CA ASP A 195 3.18 3.07 -1.96
C ASP A 195 3.84 4.35 -1.41
N THR A 196 5.03 4.23 -0.81
CA THR A 196 5.81 5.40 -0.37
C THR A 196 6.26 6.25 -1.56
N LEU A 197 6.65 5.64 -2.67
CA LEU A 197 6.92 6.34 -3.92
C LEU A 197 5.73 7.22 -4.33
N ALA A 198 4.53 6.65 -4.45
CA ALA A 198 3.34 7.42 -4.81
C ALA A 198 3.06 8.57 -3.82
N SER A 199 3.25 8.36 -2.52
CA SER A 199 3.08 9.40 -1.50
C SER A 199 4.04 10.58 -1.71
N ILE A 200 5.31 10.32 -2.03
CA ILE A 200 6.30 11.37 -2.34
C ILE A 200 5.93 12.11 -3.62
N LEU A 201 5.52 11.39 -4.66
CA LEU A 201 5.13 12.02 -5.93
C LEU A 201 3.92 12.94 -5.76
N TYR A 202 2.90 12.51 -5.01
CA TYR A 202 1.76 13.37 -4.70
C TYR A 202 2.14 14.57 -3.81
N ALA A 203 3.11 14.42 -2.92
CA ALA A 203 3.62 15.53 -2.13
C ALA A 203 4.28 16.60 -3.02
N LEU A 204 5.19 16.18 -3.91
CA LEU A 204 5.88 17.07 -4.85
C LEU A 204 4.94 17.67 -5.92
N GLN A 205 3.84 16.98 -6.22
CA GLN A 205 2.78 17.44 -7.12
C GLN A 205 1.69 18.27 -6.43
N SER A 206 1.74 18.39 -5.10
CA SER A 206 0.77 19.20 -4.37
C SER A 206 0.84 20.66 -4.81
N THR A 207 -0.30 21.34 -4.75
CA THR A 207 -0.41 22.76 -5.10
C THR A 207 0.54 23.64 -4.29
N ALA A 208 0.80 23.29 -3.02
CA ALA A 208 1.72 23.99 -2.14
C ALA A 208 3.19 23.92 -2.60
N VAL A 209 3.59 22.84 -3.29
CA VAL A 209 4.97 22.67 -3.79
C VAL A 209 5.09 23.12 -5.25
N GLN A 210 4.19 22.67 -6.15
CA GLN A 210 4.32 22.95 -7.59
C GLN A 210 4.27 24.44 -7.95
N ARG A 211 3.64 25.26 -7.11
CA ARG A 211 3.56 26.70 -7.33
C ARG A 211 4.85 27.47 -7.03
N LEU A 212 5.80 26.84 -6.34
CA LEU A 212 7.07 27.46 -5.94
C LEU A 212 8.04 27.54 -7.12
N ARG A 213 7.75 28.39 -8.12
CA ARG A 213 8.50 28.46 -9.37
C ARG A 213 9.97 28.79 -9.17
N LYS A 214 10.30 29.71 -8.27
CA LYS A 214 11.69 30.08 -7.99
C LYS A 214 12.47 28.87 -7.44
N THR A 215 11.82 28.10 -6.58
CA THR A 215 12.38 26.85 -6.05
C THR A 215 12.63 25.83 -7.16
N ILE A 216 11.64 25.61 -8.04
CA ILE A 216 11.79 24.68 -9.16
C ILE A 216 12.92 25.13 -10.08
N ASP A 217 13.10 26.43 -10.30
CA ASP A 217 14.17 26.97 -11.13
C ASP A 217 15.56 26.70 -10.55
N CYS A 218 15.71 26.68 -9.22
CA CYS A 218 16.95 26.33 -8.51
C CYS A 218 17.33 24.85 -8.59
N LEU A 219 16.45 23.95 -9.04
CA LEU A 219 16.78 22.53 -9.21
C LEU A 219 17.82 22.35 -10.34
N SER A 220 18.73 21.41 -10.14
CA SER A 220 19.65 20.98 -11.21
C SER A 220 18.89 20.39 -12.40
N LEU A 221 19.52 20.36 -13.58
CA LEU A 221 18.93 19.76 -14.78
C LEU A 221 18.57 18.29 -14.58
N ASP A 222 19.43 17.54 -13.88
CA ASP A 222 19.19 16.12 -13.57
C ASP A 222 18.02 15.95 -12.61
N ALA A 223 17.90 16.80 -11.59
CA ALA A 223 16.77 16.76 -10.65
C ALA A 223 15.44 17.11 -11.37
N LYS A 224 15.43 18.12 -12.23
CA LYS A 224 14.26 18.47 -13.06
C LYS A 224 13.86 17.30 -13.97
N LYS A 225 14.83 16.65 -14.61
CA LYS A 225 14.60 15.48 -15.46
C LYS A 225 13.98 14.33 -14.65
N MET A 226 14.59 13.98 -13.52
CA MET A 226 14.09 12.92 -12.62
C MET A 226 12.66 13.23 -12.14
N MET A 227 12.38 14.48 -11.74
CA MET A 227 11.05 14.91 -11.32
C MET A 227 10.00 14.73 -12.43
N ASN A 228 10.33 15.10 -13.67
CA ASN A 228 9.43 14.95 -14.82
C ASN A 228 9.20 13.47 -15.19
N GLU A 229 10.25 12.65 -15.17
CA GLU A 229 10.15 11.21 -15.45
C GLU A 229 9.28 10.50 -14.41
N MET A 230 9.49 10.80 -13.13
CA MET A 230 8.72 10.21 -12.05
C MET A 230 7.25 10.69 -12.03
N GLN A 231 6.97 11.92 -12.48
CA GLN A 231 5.60 12.41 -12.59
C GLN A 231 4.71 11.53 -13.48
N LEU A 232 5.29 10.90 -14.51
CA LEU A 232 4.56 9.97 -15.39
C LEU A 232 3.98 8.76 -14.65
N LEU A 233 4.56 8.39 -13.49
CA LEU A 233 4.09 7.26 -12.69
C LEU A 233 2.75 7.57 -12.00
N SER A 234 2.54 8.80 -11.53
CA SER A 234 1.30 9.20 -10.84
C SER A 234 0.24 9.81 -11.78
N ASP A 235 0.63 10.20 -12.99
CA ASP A 235 -0.26 10.77 -14.01
C ASP A 235 -1.31 9.78 -14.57
N LYS A 236 -2.38 10.32 -15.17
CA LYS A 236 -3.38 9.61 -15.97
C LYS A 236 -3.93 8.33 -15.29
N GLY A 237 -4.28 8.43 -14.01
CA GLY A 237 -4.79 7.30 -13.23
C GLY A 237 -3.72 6.25 -12.90
N CYS A 238 -2.46 6.68 -12.79
CA CYS A 238 -1.31 5.86 -12.40
C CYS A 238 -1.08 4.64 -13.32
N ARG A 239 -1.30 4.80 -14.64
CA ARG A 239 -1.15 3.70 -15.62
C ARG A 239 0.28 3.14 -15.69
N GLU A 240 1.28 4.02 -15.65
CA GLU A 240 2.68 3.60 -15.65
C GLU A 240 3.09 2.96 -14.32
N MET A 241 2.62 3.48 -13.18
CA MET A 241 2.79 2.81 -11.88
C MET A 241 2.18 1.41 -11.88
N ASN A 242 0.99 1.24 -12.43
CA ASN A 242 0.34 -0.07 -12.52
C ASN A 242 1.13 -1.02 -13.45
N ARG A 243 1.71 -0.51 -14.54
CA ARG A 243 2.61 -1.30 -15.40
C ARG A 243 3.89 -1.71 -14.67
N LEU A 244 4.45 -0.84 -13.85
CA LEU A 244 5.62 -1.11 -13.02
C LEU A 244 5.29 -2.20 -11.99
N MET A 245 4.23 -2.03 -11.19
CA MET A 245 3.78 -3.00 -10.18
C MET A 245 3.57 -4.41 -10.72
N ARG A 246 2.98 -4.56 -11.92
CA ARG A 246 2.77 -5.88 -12.54
C ARG A 246 4.06 -6.61 -12.91
N LYS A 247 5.15 -5.88 -13.16
CA LYS A 247 6.47 -6.45 -13.50
C LYS A 247 7.35 -6.68 -12.27
N THR A 248 7.03 -6.02 -11.16
CA THR A 248 7.79 -6.08 -9.92
C THR A 248 7.71 -7.47 -9.27
N ALA A 249 8.87 -8.04 -8.93
CA ALA A 249 8.97 -9.27 -8.15
C ALA A 249 8.87 -8.99 -6.63
N ASN A 250 8.62 -10.03 -5.84
CA ASN A 250 8.66 -9.93 -4.37
C ASN A 250 10.11 -9.90 -3.84
N PRO A 251 10.37 -9.31 -2.65
CA PRO A 251 9.42 -8.53 -1.83
C PRO A 251 9.00 -7.23 -2.52
N SER A 252 7.79 -6.77 -2.25
CA SER A 252 7.25 -5.53 -2.84
C SER A 252 6.17 -4.92 -1.96
N MET A 253 6.18 -3.60 -1.78
CA MET A 253 5.06 -2.83 -1.21
C MET A 253 4.26 -2.17 -2.34
N PRO A 254 3.11 -2.72 -2.74
CA PRO A 254 2.30 -2.21 -3.84
C PRO A 254 1.57 -0.91 -3.47
N TYR A 255 1.34 -0.01 -4.43
CA TYR A 255 0.48 1.15 -4.18
C TYR A 255 -0.97 0.70 -4.00
N ILE A 256 -1.50 0.82 -2.78
CA ILE A 256 -2.81 0.29 -2.39
C ILE A 256 -3.95 0.89 -3.23
N GLY A 257 -3.81 2.16 -3.63
CA GLY A 257 -4.82 2.86 -4.44
C GLY A 257 -5.16 2.13 -5.75
N LEU A 258 -4.19 1.45 -6.37
CA LEU A 258 -4.42 0.71 -7.61
C LEU A 258 -5.22 -0.58 -7.41
N TYR A 259 -5.05 -1.27 -6.27
CA TYR A 259 -5.90 -2.42 -5.94
C TYR A 259 -7.33 -1.99 -5.63
N LEU A 260 -7.51 -0.89 -4.89
CA LEU A 260 -8.83 -0.32 -4.61
C LEU A 260 -9.55 0.07 -5.91
N GLN A 261 -8.87 0.77 -6.81
CA GLN A 261 -9.41 1.11 -8.14
C GLN A 261 -9.79 -0.15 -8.93
N GLY A 262 -8.97 -1.21 -8.87
CA GLY A 262 -9.27 -2.49 -9.50
C GLY A 262 -10.56 -3.12 -8.98
N PHE A 263 -10.75 -3.19 -7.67
CA PHE A 263 -11.98 -3.72 -7.08
C PHE A 263 -13.20 -2.82 -7.32
N VAL A 264 -13.04 -1.50 -7.31
CA VAL A 264 -14.12 -0.55 -7.66
C VAL A 264 -14.58 -0.79 -9.09
N GLY A 265 -13.67 -0.81 -10.07
CA GLY A 265 -14.02 -1.04 -11.48
C GLY A 265 -14.66 -2.40 -11.73
N LEU A 266 -14.28 -3.44 -10.97
CA LEU A 266 -14.95 -4.74 -11.03
C LEU A 266 -16.33 -4.74 -10.38
N ASN A 267 -16.56 -3.91 -9.36
CA ASN A 267 -17.87 -3.75 -8.73
C ASN A 267 -18.89 -3.00 -9.60
N GLU A 268 -18.42 -2.19 -10.54
CA GLU A 268 -19.28 -1.53 -11.54
C GLU A 268 -19.83 -2.51 -12.59
N LEU A 269 -19.21 -3.70 -12.74
CA LEU A 269 -19.72 -4.73 -13.63
C LEU A 269 -20.97 -5.42 -13.04
N PRO A 270 -21.98 -5.78 -13.86
CA PRO A 270 -23.18 -6.47 -13.39
C PRO A 270 -22.83 -7.74 -12.61
N ALA A 271 -23.45 -7.91 -11.44
CA ALA A 271 -23.26 -9.10 -10.60
C ALA A 271 -23.87 -10.36 -11.24
N PHE A 272 -24.93 -10.17 -12.04
CA PHE A 272 -25.60 -11.22 -12.80
C PHE A 272 -25.65 -10.83 -14.28
N ASP A 273 -25.65 -11.82 -15.16
CA ASP A 273 -25.91 -11.63 -16.58
C ASP A 273 -27.41 -11.52 -16.88
N LYS A 274 -27.75 -11.41 -18.16
CA LYS A 274 -29.14 -11.25 -18.63
C LYS A 274 -30.03 -12.47 -18.35
N GLU A 275 -29.41 -13.63 -18.08
CA GLU A 275 -30.10 -14.90 -17.80
C GLU A 275 -30.24 -15.13 -16.29
N GLY A 276 -29.79 -14.16 -15.46
CA GLY A 276 -29.80 -14.25 -14.01
C GLY A 276 -28.67 -15.10 -13.42
N LEU A 277 -27.69 -15.50 -14.23
CA LEU A 277 -26.53 -16.25 -13.76
C LEU A 277 -25.46 -15.31 -13.21
N VAL A 278 -24.70 -15.78 -12.22
CA VAL A 278 -23.62 -14.99 -11.62
C VAL A 278 -22.54 -14.69 -12.66
N ASN A 279 -22.08 -13.44 -12.71
CA ASN A 279 -20.98 -13.02 -13.58
C ASN A 279 -19.64 -13.64 -13.13
N ALA A 280 -19.34 -14.83 -13.66
CA ALA A 280 -18.14 -15.59 -13.31
C ALA A 280 -16.84 -14.86 -13.69
N ASN A 281 -16.85 -14.06 -14.76
CA ASN A 281 -15.69 -13.27 -15.19
C ASN A 281 -15.36 -12.15 -14.19
N ARG A 282 -16.39 -11.49 -13.64
CA ARG A 282 -16.22 -10.49 -12.58
C ARG A 282 -15.61 -11.13 -11.34
N LEU A 283 -16.19 -12.23 -10.85
CA LEU A 283 -15.67 -12.94 -9.67
C LEU A 283 -14.26 -13.46 -9.85
N ARG A 284 -13.91 -13.93 -11.06
CA ARG A 284 -12.53 -14.31 -11.40
C ARG A 284 -11.53 -13.21 -11.15
N ARG A 285 -11.77 -12.06 -11.76
CA ARG A 285 -10.83 -10.95 -11.72
C ARG A 285 -10.68 -10.41 -10.30
N MET A 286 -11.76 -10.42 -9.52
CA MET A 286 -11.71 -10.09 -8.09
C MET A 286 -10.84 -11.08 -7.32
N GLY A 287 -10.96 -12.36 -7.65
CA GLY A 287 -10.07 -13.39 -7.12
C GLY A 287 -8.61 -13.17 -7.52
N GLU A 288 -8.32 -12.98 -8.80
CA GLU A 288 -6.95 -12.73 -9.29
C GLU A 288 -6.28 -11.57 -8.53
N LEU A 289 -7.00 -10.47 -8.27
CA LEU A 289 -6.52 -9.34 -7.45
C LEU A 289 -6.29 -9.74 -5.98
N ALA A 290 -7.23 -10.48 -5.37
CA ALA A 290 -7.08 -10.97 -4.00
C ALA A 290 -5.84 -11.85 -3.83
N MET A 291 -5.58 -12.74 -4.79
CA MET A 291 -4.40 -13.59 -4.79
C MET A 291 -3.12 -12.80 -4.97
N GLU A 292 -3.13 -11.76 -5.81
CA GLU A 292 -1.98 -10.89 -5.97
C GLU A 292 -1.62 -10.19 -4.65
N ILE A 293 -2.61 -9.64 -3.94
CA ILE A 293 -2.40 -9.02 -2.62
C ILE A 293 -1.77 -10.02 -1.65
N LEU A 294 -2.33 -11.23 -1.54
CA LEU A 294 -1.80 -12.27 -0.65
C LEU A 294 -0.38 -12.69 -1.02
N HIS A 295 -0.10 -12.78 -2.32
CA HIS A 295 1.24 -13.06 -2.80
C HIS A 295 2.21 -11.95 -2.38
N ARG A 296 1.84 -10.67 -2.51
CA ARG A 296 2.68 -9.55 -2.06
C ARG A 296 2.92 -9.57 -0.54
N GLN A 297 1.92 -9.95 0.25
CA GLN A 297 2.02 -10.08 1.71
C GLN A 297 2.87 -11.29 2.18
N SER A 298 3.21 -12.22 1.29
CA SER A 298 3.87 -13.49 1.67
C SER A 298 5.39 -13.43 1.84
N VAL A 299 6.06 -12.39 1.30
CA VAL A 299 7.52 -12.30 1.31
C VAL A 299 7.94 -11.04 2.05
N ALA A 300 8.63 -11.22 3.18
CA ALA A 300 9.11 -10.12 3.98
C ALA A 300 10.34 -9.46 3.36
N TYR A 301 10.47 -8.14 3.56
CA TYR A 301 11.74 -7.45 3.39
C TYR A 301 12.72 -7.84 4.50
N THR A 302 13.99 -8.02 4.14
CA THR A 302 15.12 -8.23 5.05
C THR A 302 15.79 -6.91 5.41
N LEU A 303 15.01 -5.96 5.94
CA LEU A 303 15.45 -4.62 6.31
C LEU A 303 15.53 -4.48 7.82
N GLN A 304 16.60 -3.84 8.30
CA GLN A 304 16.76 -3.53 9.71
C GLN A 304 15.84 -2.37 10.12
N HIS A 305 15.33 -2.43 11.34
CA HIS A 305 14.53 -1.34 11.90
C HIS A 305 15.45 -0.28 12.48
N ASP A 306 15.34 0.94 11.96
CA ASP A 306 16.16 2.08 12.36
C ASP A 306 15.36 2.97 13.33
N GLU A 307 15.59 2.77 14.63
CA GLU A 307 14.85 3.50 15.68
C GLU A 307 15.05 5.01 15.64
N ASP A 308 16.20 5.49 15.15
CA ASP A 308 16.48 6.92 15.12
C ASP A 308 15.74 7.58 13.96
N VAL A 309 15.76 6.97 12.77
CA VAL A 309 14.94 7.42 11.64
C VAL A 309 13.45 7.28 11.97
N ASN A 310 13.05 6.20 12.65
CA ASN A 310 11.68 5.98 13.08
C ASN A 310 11.14 7.14 13.96
N LYS A 311 11.92 7.58 14.96
CA LYS A 311 11.55 8.73 15.82
C LYS A 311 11.40 10.02 15.03
N LEU A 312 12.23 10.23 14.01
CA LEU A 312 12.18 11.43 13.16
C LEU A 312 10.98 11.44 12.21
N LEU A 313 10.49 10.26 11.81
CA LEU A 313 9.31 10.14 10.95
C LEU A 313 7.99 10.36 11.70
N HIS A 314 7.92 9.98 12.98
CA HIS A 314 6.69 10.05 13.80
C HIS A 314 6.61 11.32 14.68
N VAL A 315 6.74 12.49 14.05
CA VAL A 315 6.68 13.81 14.70
C VAL A 315 5.47 14.63 14.26
N SER A 316 5.06 15.60 15.08
CA SER A 316 4.08 16.60 14.67
C SER A 316 4.60 17.49 13.55
N LEU A 317 3.74 17.78 12.58
CA LEU A 317 4.07 18.60 11.42
C LEU A 317 3.80 20.09 11.71
N PRO A 318 4.73 21.02 11.38
CA PRO A 318 4.55 22.46 11.60
C PRO A 318 3.30 23.04 10.92
N TYR A 319 3.01 22.58 9.71
CA TYR A 319 1.83 22.94 8.91
C TYR A 319 0.95 21.69 8.77
N SER A 320 0.05 21.49 9.73
CA SER A 320 -0.74 20.27 9.88
C SER A 320 -1.89 20.15 8.88
N SER A 321 -2.49 21.28 8.46
CA SER A 321 -3.60 21.30 7.51
C SER A 321 -3.14 21.61 6.09
N GLU A 322 -3.97 21.29 5.08
CA GLU A 322 -3.70 21.68 3.69
C GLU A 322 -3.68 23.20 3.52
N GLU A 323 -4.59 23.90 4.19
CA GLU A 323 -4.71 25.35 4.18
C GLU A 323 -3.47 26.02 4.78
N SER A 324 -2.94 25.50 5.90
CA SER A 324 -1.71 26.02 6.52
C SER A 324 -0.48 25.83 5.63
N ARG A 325 -0.37 24.68 4.95
CA ARG A 325 0.70 24.41 3.97
C ARG A 325 0.60 25.34 2.76
N TYR A 326 -0.62 25.56 2.27
CA TYR A 326 -0.85 26.47 1.16
C TYR A 326 -0.59 27.94 1.53
N ALA A 327 -1.01 28.37 2.72
CA ALA A 327 -0.72 29.71 3.25
C ALA A 327 0.80 29.93 3.37
N ARG A 328 1.54 28.97 3.93
CA ARG A 328 2.99 29.05 4.00
C ARG A 328 3.63 29.14 2.62
N SER A 329 3.15 28.35 1.67
CA SER A 329 3.64 28.42 0.28
C SER A 329 3.46 29.83 -0.31
N LEU A 330 2.32 30.48 -0.06
CA LEU A 330 2.06 31.86 -0.51
C LEU A 330 2.98 32.88 0.15
N GLU A 331 3.32 32.71 1.42
CA GLU A 331 4.29 33.56 2.12
C GLU A 331 5.69 33.44 1.51
N LEU A 332 6.12 32.22 1.19
CA LEU A 332 7.45 31.94 0.63
C LEU A 332 7.59 32.48 -0.81
N GLU A 333 6.56 32.27 -1.63
CA GLU A 333 6.52 32.75 -3.01
C GLU A 333 5.12 33.31 -3.32
N PRO A 334 4.90 34.63 -3.16
CA PRO A 334 3.61 35.27 -3.47
C PRO A 334 3.20 35.09 -4.93
N ARG A 335 1.91 35.25 -5.22
CA ARG A 335 1.44 35.30 -6.61
C ARG A 335 2.02 36.54 -7.28
N GLU A 336 2.58 36.37 -8.47
CA GLU A 336 2.96 37.50 -9.33
C GLU A 336 1.68 38.32 -9.62
N ALA A 337 1.78 39.64 -9.44
CA ALA A 337 0.66 40.58 -9.58
C ALA A 337 0.37 40.92 -11.04
#